data_AF-A0A7X8BSP3-F1
#
_entry.id   AF-A0A7X8BSP3-F1
#
_cell.length_a   1.000
_cell.length_b   1.000
_cell.length_c   1.000
_cell.angle_alpha   90.00
_cell.angle_beta   90.00
_cell.angle_gamma   90.00
#
_symmetry.space_group_name_H-M   'P 1'
#
loop_
_entity.id
_entity.type
_entity.pdbx_description
1 polymer ?
#
loop_
_entity_poly.entity_id
_entity_poly.type
_entity_poly.pdbx_seq_one_letter_code
_entity_poly.pdbx_strand_id
1 'polypeptide(L)'
;MAFNKIISKLFGNKAQRDLSEINPVVKRIQEAYPAIEQLSNDELRAKTKELEQQISDYVAEEKAQIESLKAGMEEIELDEREGMWNQVDKLEKEITEKQEKILNELLPVAFSIMKDTARRFTQNSEVVVTATQFDRDLATNHDFVRIEGEKAIYQNHWMAGGNEITWDMIHYDVQLFGGVVLHQGKIAEMATG
;
A
#
# COMPACT_ATOMS: atom_id res chain seq x y z
N MET A 1 20.27 39.09 1.51
CA MET A 1 19.91 38.51 2.83
C MET A 1 18.53 38.91 3.34
N ALA A 2 18.03 40.14 3.11
CA ALA A 2 16.66 40.53 3.53
C ALA A 2 15.55 39.87 2.70
N PHE A 3 15.73 39.75 1.38
CA PHE A 3 14.74 39.15 0.47
C PHE A 3 14.47 37.66 0.76
N ASN A 4 15.51 36.85 1.01
CA ASN A 4 15.36 35.44 1.40
C ASN A 4 14.66 35.27 2.76
N LYS A 5 14.82 36.21 3.71
CA LYS A 5 14.09 36.18 5.00
C LYS A 5 12.61 36.53 4.84
N ILE A 6 12.27 37.37 3.87
CA ILE A 6 10.88 37.76 3.57
C ILE A 6 10.19 36.62 2.79
N ILE A 7 10.85 36.01 1.81
CA ILE A 7 10.34 34.85 1.06
C ILE A 7 10.21 33.63 1.96
N SER A 8 11.20 33.30 2.80
CA SER A 8 11.08 32.17 3.74
C SER A 8 10.03 32.40 4.83
N LYS A 9 9.73 33.66 5.20
CA LYS A 9 8.60 33.98 6.09
C LYS A 9 7.24 33.87 5.38
N LEU A 10 7.16 34.14 4.08
CA LEU A 10 5.91 34.10 3.30
C LEU A 10 5.60 32.71 2.72
N PHE A 11 6.62 31.91 2.39
CA PHE A 11 6.48 30.60 1.71
C PHE A 11 7.03 29.42 2.51
N GLY A 12 7.55 29.65 3.72
CA GLY A 12 8.21 28.63 4.53
C GLY A 12 9.50 28.07 3.91
N ASN A 13 10.22 27.26 4.68
CA ASN A 13 11.32 26.46 4.14
C ASN A 13 10.77 25.23 3.36
N LYS A 14 11.63 24.52 2.61
CA LYS A 14 11.22 23.35 1.81
C LYS A 14 10.51 22.30 2.67
N ALA A 15 11.04 21.99 3.84
CA ALA A 15 10.46 21.03 4.77
C ALA A 15 9.05 21.43 5.24
N GLN A 16 8.81 22.71 5.53
CA GLN A 16 7.48 23.21 5.91
C GLN A 16 6.48 23.07 4.75
N ARG A 17 6.92 23.28 3.51
CA ARG A 17 6.08 23.09 2.32
C ARG A 17 5.76 21.61 2.10
N ASP A 18 6.76 20.74 2.14
CA ASP A 18 6.55 19.28 2.02
C ASP A 18 5.58 18.78 3.11
N LEU A 19 5.75 19.22 4.36
CA LEU A 19 4.80 18.89 5.44
C LEU A 19 3.39 19.42 5.18
N SER A 20 3.24 20.60 4.57
CA SER A 20 1.93 21.15 4.24
C SER A 20 1.20 20.35 3.16
N GLU A 21 1.93 19.65 2.29
CA GLU A 21 1.38 18.73 1.28
C GLU A 21 1.00 17.37 1.88
N ILE A 22 1.76 16.89 2.85
CA ILE A 22 1.56 15.56 3.47
C ILE A 22 0.48 15.59 4.55
N ASN A 23 0.40 16.68 5.32
CA ASN A 23 -0.56 16.86 6.41
C ASN A 23 -2.01 16.51 6.02
N PRO A 24 -2.56 16.98 4.88
CA PRO A 24 -3.90 16.62 4.45
C PRO A 24 -4.08 15.11 4.22
N VAL A 25 -3.05 14.43 3.71
CA VAL A 25 -3.09 12.98 3.47
C VAL A 25 -3.13 12.22 4.79
N VAL A 26 -2.28 12.59 5.76
CA VAL A 26 -2.27 11.98 7.09
C VAL A 26 -3.59 12.22 7.83
N LYS A 27 -4.20 13.40 7.69
CA LYS A 27 -5.55 13.66 8.22
C LYS A 27 -6.59 12.72 7.62
N ARG A 28 -6.56 12.50 6.31
CA ARG A 28 -7.46 11.53 5.67
C ARG A 28 -7.24 10.10 6.19
N ILE A 29 -5.99 9.70 6.49
CA ILE A 29 -5.71 8.42 7.16
C ILE A 29 -6.40 8.38 8.53
N GLN A 30 -6.23 9.43 9.34
CA GLN A 30 -6.84 9.53 10.67
C GLN A 30 -8.38 9.53 10.61
N GLU A 31 -8.97 10.15 9.60
CA GLU A 31 -10.42 10.17 9.36
C GLU A 31 -10.97 8.81 8.88
N ALA A 32 -10.18 8.05 8.12
CA ALA A 32 -10.55 6.71 7.66
C ALA A 32 -10.42 5.64 8.76
N TYR A 33 -9.46 5.82 9.69
CA TYR A 33 -9.09 4.84 10.70
C TYR A 33 -10.26 4.33 11.58
N PRO A 34 -11.17 5.17 12.10
CA PRO A 34 -12.28 4.70 12.94
C PRO A 34 -13.15 3.64 12.26
N ALA A 35 -13.37 3.73 10.94
CA ALA A 35 -14.16 2.73 10.22
C ALA A 35 -13.41 1.39 10.10
N ILE A 36 -12.08 1.43 9.97
CA ILE A 36 -11.22 0.25 9.87
C ILE A 36 -11.06 -0.44 11.22
N GLU A 37 -10.94 0.32 12.30
CA GLU A 37 -10.79 -0.22 13.65
C GLU A 37 -11.97 -1.11 14.08
N GLN A 38 -13.17 -0.84 13.57
CA GLN A 38 -14.39 -1.60 13.88
C GLN A 38 -14.49 -2.94 13.15
N LEU A 39 -13.66 -3.19 12.14
CA LEU A 39 -13.72 -4.43 11.36
C LEU A 39 -13.29 -5.64 12.21
N SER A 40 -13.87 -6.80 11.96
CA SER A 40 -13.30 -8.08 12.39
C SER A 40 -11.99 -8.38 11.64
N ASN A 41 -11.23 -9.38 12.08
CA ASN A 41 -9.99 -9.77 11.40
C ASN A 41 -10.26 -10.22 9.95
N ASP A 42 -11.38 -10.94 9.73
CA ASP A 42 -11.78 -11.41 8.40
C ASP A 42 -12.27 -10.26 7.51
N GLU A 43 -13.03 -9.32 8.07
CA GLU A 43 -13.45 -8.11 7.33
C GLU A 43 -12.26 -7.20 6.99
N LEU A 44 -11.25 -7.12 7.86
CA LEU A 44 -10.01 -6.39 7.58
C LEU A 44 -9.25 -7.02 6.39
N ARG A 45 -9.15 -8.36 6.33
CA ARG A 45 -8.56 -9.07 5.18
C ARG A 45 -9.38 -8.85 3.91
N ALA A 46 -10.71 -8.92 4.02
CA ALA A 46 -11.60 -8.66 2.90
C ALA A 46 -11.41 -7.22 2.38
N LYS A 47 -11.21 -6.24 3.27
CA LYS A 47 -10.96 -4.86 2.88
C LYS A 47 -9.71 -4.71 2.02
N THR A 48 -8.63 -5.43 2.31
CA THR A 48 -7.45 -5.47 1.42
C THR A 48 -7.81 -6.00 0.03
N LYS A 49 -8.62 -7.06 -0.06
CA LYS A 49 -9.08 -7.61 -1.34
C LYS A 49 -9.98 -6.65 -2.12
N GLU A 50 -10.83 -5.89 -1.43
CA GLU A 50 -11.59 -4.81 -2.08
C GLU A 50 -10.68 -3.74 -2.69
N LEU A 51 -9.59 -3.35 -2.01
CA LEU A 51 -8.65 -2.37 -2.55
C LEU A 51 -7.90 -2.91 -3.77
N GLU A 52 -7.41 -4.17 -3.71
CA GLU A 52 -6.79 -4.85 -4.84
C GLU A 52 -7.72 -4.90 -6.06
N GLN A 53 -9.00 -5.23 -5.84
CA GLN A 53 -10.01 -5.26 -6.89
C GLN A 53 -10.25 -3.88 -7.48
N GLN A 54 -10.41 -2.85 -6.65
CA GLN A 54 -10.59 -1.47 -7.12
C GLN A 54 -9.41 -1.00 -7.99
N ILE A 55 -8.17 -1.33 -7.62
CA ILE A 55 -6.98 -1.01 -8.43
C ILE A 55 -7.03 -1.76 -9.76
N SER A 56 -7.36 -3.05 -9.74
CA SER A 56 -7.45 -3.88 -10.94
C SER A 56 -8.51 -3.37 -11.91
N ASP A 57 -9.71 -3.07 -11.39
CA ASP A 57 -10.85 -2.58 -12.17
C ASP A 57 -10.55 -1.20 -12.78
N TYR A 58 -9.85 -0.33 -12.06
CA TYR A 58 -9.54 1.03 -12.51
C TYR A 58 -8.72 1.09 -13.80
N VAL A 59 -7.97 0.02 -14.10
CA VAL A 59 -7.10 -0.09 -15.29
C VAL A 59 -7.48 -1.27 -16.19
N ALA A 60 -8.64 -1.90 -15.95
CA ALA A 60 -9.04 -3.10 -16.65
C ALA A 60 -9.29 -2.85 -18.15
N GLU A 61 -9.83 -1.67 -18.49
CA GLU A 61 -10.09 -1.28 -19.88
C GLU A 61 -8.79 -1.20 -20.69
N GLU A 62 -7.79 -0.44 -20.21
CA GLU A 62 -6.51 -0.28 -20.91
C GLU A 62 -5.77 -1.61 -21.02
N LYS A 63 -5.81 -2.44 -19.96
CA LYS A 63 -5.24 -3.79 -20.01
C LYS A 63 -5.89 -4.65 -21.08
N ALA A 64 -7.22 -4.64 -21.18
CA ALA A 64 -7.94 -5.39 -22.21
C ALA A 64 -7.61 -4.88 -23.63
N GLN A 65 -7.44 -3.56 -23.80
CA GLN A 65 -6.99 -2.98 -25.07
C GLN A 65 -5.57 -3.44 -25.43
N ILE A 66 -4.63 -3.43 -24.48
CA ILE A 66 -3.27 -3.93 -24.69
C ILE A 66 -3.27 -5.41 -25.10
N GLU A 67 -4.04 -6.26 -24.42
CA GLU A 67 -4.13 -7.69 -24.77
C GLU A 67 -4.70 -7.89 -26.17
N SER A 68 -5.74 -7.13 -26.54
CA SER A 68 -6.32 -7.17 -27.89
C SER A 68 -5.31 -6.72 -28.96
N LEU A 69 -4.57 -5.64 -28.71
CA LEU A 69 -3.51 -5.17 -29.61
C LEU A 69 -2.40 -6.22 -29.76
N LYS A 70 -1.93 -6.81 -28.65
CA LYS A 70 -0.88 -7.84 -28.68
C LYS A 70 -1.32 -9.09 -29.43
N ALA A 71 -2.56 -9.54 -29.25
CA ALA A 71 -3.12 -10.66 -29.99
C ALA A 71 -3.20 -10.37 -31.50
N GLY A 72 -3.66 -9.16 -31.88
CA GLY A 72 -3.73 -8.76 -33.29
C GLY A 72 -2.37 -8.64 -33.97
N MET A 73 -1.29 -8.39 -33.22
CA MET A 73 0.06 -8.35 -33.78
C MET A 73 0.53 -9.73 -34.28
N GLU A 74 0.02 -10.84 -33.74
CA GLU A 74 0.45 -12.19 -34.16
C GLU A 74 0.20 -12.44 -35.65
N GLU A 75 -0.80 -11.75 -36.24
CA GLU A 75 -1.22 -11.89 -37.63
C GLU A 75 -0.51 -10.93 -38.61
N ILE A 76 0.33 -10.02 -38.11
CA ILE A 76 0.97 -8.95 -38.89
C ILE A 76 2.48 -9.19 -38.99
N GLU A 77 3.10 -8.88 -40.12
CA GLU A 77 4.56 -8.96 -40.29
C GLU A 77 5.29 -7.99 -39.34
N LEU A 78 6.48 -8.39 -38.88
CA LEU A 78 7.19 -7.70 -37.79
C LEU A 78 7.48 -6.21 -38.08
N ASP A 79 7.73 -5.88 -39.34
CA ASP A 79 8.00 -4.53 -39.84
C ASP A 79 6.76 -3.62 -39.86
N GLU A 80 5.56 -4.20 -39.84
CA GLU A 80 4.29 -3.45 -39.84
C GLU A 80 3.71 -3.26 -38.42
N ARG A 81 4.29 -3.89 -37.38
CA ARG A 81 3.80 -3.84 -35.98
C ARG A 81 4.12 -2.53 -35.25
N GLU A 82 4.99 -1.67 -35.79
CA GLU A 82 5.47 -0.45 -35.11
C GLU A 82 4.32 0.45 -34.63
N GLY A 83 3.29 0.63 -35.45
CA GLY A 83 2.13 1.46 -35.09
C GLY A 83 1.36 0.92 -33.89
N MET A 84 1.26 -0.40 -33.76
CA MET A 84 0.56 -1.05 -32.63
C MET A 84 1.41 -1.00 -31.36
N TRP A 85 2.72 -1.17 -31.45
CA TRP A 85 3.62 -1.02 -30.29
C TRP A 85 3.58 0.41 -29.73
N ASN A 86 3.57 1.41 -30.61
CA ASN A 86 3.38 2.80 -30.20
C ASN A 86 2.03 3.05 -29.49
N GLN A 87 0.99 2.25 -29.75
CA GLN A 87 -0.27 2.33 -29.03
C GLN A 87 -0.18 1.62 -27.67
N VAL A 88 0.46 0.45 -27.62
CA VAL A 88 0.74 -0.26 -26.36
C VAL A 88 1.52 0.63 -25.40
N ASP A 89 2.60 1.27 -25.84
CA ASP A 89 3.41 2.16 -25.00
C ASP A 89 2.60 3.33 -24.42
N LYS A 90 1.66 3.88 -25.21
CA LYS A 90 0.75 4.94 -24.75
C LYS A 90 -0.21 4.43 -23.67
N LEU A 91 -0.80 3.26 -23.88
CA LEU A 91 -1.70 2.64 -22.91
C LEU A 91 -0.96 2.24 -21.62
N GLU A 92 0.27 1.75 -21.70
CA GLU A 92 1.09 1.43 -20.53
C GLU A 92 1.42 2.68 -19.70
N LYS A 93 1.70 3.80 -20.38
CA LYS A 93 1.85 5.10 -19.71
C LYS A 93 0.54 5.54 -19.05
N GLU A 94 -0.59 5.42 -19.74
CA GLU A 94 -1.91 5.75 -19.19
C GLU A 94 -2.26 4.89 -17.97
N ILE A 95 -1.98 3.58 -18.01
CA ILE A 95 -2.12 2.67 -16.86
C ILE A 95 -1.30 3.18 -15.68
N THR A 96 -0.07 3.61 -15.90
CA THR A 96 0.81 4.14 -14.83
C THR A 96 0.20 5.38 -14.18
N GLU A 97 -0.29 6.33 -14.98
CA GLU A 97 -0.95 7.55 -14.48
C GLU A 97 -2.25 7.23 -13.72
N LYS A 98 -3.05 6.28 -14.23
CA LYS A 98 -4.27 5.81 -13.56
C LYS A 98 -3.96 5.09 -12.26
N GLN A 99 -2.90 4.27 -12.22
CA GLN A 99 -2.44 3.59 -11.01
C GLN A 99 -1.99 4.59 -9.94
N GLU A 100 -1.20 5.58 -10.28
CA GLU A 100 -0.79 6.64 -9.34
C GLU A 100 -2.02 7.31 -8.71
N LYS A 101 -3.02 7.65 -9.54
CA LYS A 101 -4.26 8.29 -9.08
C LYS A 101 -5.04 7.40 -8.11
N ILE A 102 -5.33 6.15 -8.48
CA ILE A 102 -6.13 5.26 -7.62
C ILE A 102 -5.37 4.88 -6.34
N LEU A 103 -4.05 4.67 -6.42
CA LEU A 103 -3.24 4.39 -5.24
C LEU A 103 -3.26 5.56 -4.25
N ASN A 104 -3.15 6.80 -4.74
CA ASN A 104 -3.28 8.00 -3.90
C ASN A 104 -4.68 8.16 -3.30
N GLU A 105 -5.73 7.75 -4.01
CA GLU A 105 -7.10 7.76 -3.52
C GLU A 105 -7.32 6.73 -2.39
N LEU A 106 -6.78 5.52 -2.56
CA LEU A 106 -6.94 4.41 -1.62
C LEU A 106 -5.94 4.43 -0.45
N LEU A 107 -4.86 5.22 -0.55
CA LEU A 107 -3.81 5.33 0.46
C LEU A 107 -4.36 5.50 1.89
N PRO A 108 -5.34 6.39 2.17
CA PRO A 108 -5.86 6.56 3.52
C PRO A 108 -6.39 5.27 4.15
N VAL A 109 -7.09 4.46 3.36
CA VAL A 109 -7.67 3.19 3.79
C VAL A 109 -6.57 2.15 3.94
N ALA A 110 -5.65 2.05 2.98
CA ALA A 110 -4.54 1.10 3.02
C ALA A 110 -3.63 1.31 4.25
N PHE A 111 -3.28 2.57 4.55
CA PHE A 111 -2.48 2.91 5.73
C PHE A 111 -3.23 2.67 7.03
N SER A 112 -4.56 2.86 7.03
CA SER A 112 -5.39 2.52 8.19
C SER A 112 -5.41 1.02 8.45
N ILE A 113 -5.52 0.19 7.40
CA ILE A 113 -5.44 -1.29 7.50
C ILE A 113 -4.09 -1.71 8.07
N MET A 114 -3.00 -1.15 7.55
CA MET A 114 -1.63 -1.43 8.04
C MET A 114 -1.49 -1.07 9.53
N LYS A 115 -1.93 0.14 9.93
CA LYS A 115 -1.87 0.60 11.31
C LYS A 115 -2.71 -0.29 12.24
N ASP A 116 -3.92 -0.64 11.83
CA ASP A 116 -4.82 -1.48 12.62
C ASP A 116 -4.31 -2.93 12.72
N THR A 117 -3.70 -3.47 11.66
CA THR A 117 -3.01 -4.77 11.69
C THR A 117 -1.90 -4.75 12.75
N ALA A 118 -1.05 -3.73 12.74
CA ALA A 118 0.00 -3.56 13.76
C ALA A 118 -0.57 -3.46 15.19
N ARG A 119 -1.70 -2.75 15.37
CA ARG A 119 -2.42 -2.69 16.66
C ARG A 119 -2.91 -4.06 17.09
N ARG A 120 -3.51 -4.86 16.20
CA ARG A 120 -4.03 -6.19 16.53
C ARG A 120 -2.93 -7.13 17.01
N PHE A 121 -1.78 -7.13 16.34
CA PHE A 121 -0.63 -7.92 16.78
C PHE A 121 0.00 -7.41 18.08
N THR A 122 -0.03 -6.10 18.32
CA THR A 122 0.44 -5.53 19.60
C THR A 122 -0.46 -5.90 20.77
N GLN A 123 -1.79 -5.88 20.56
CA GLN A 123 -2.78 -6.05 21.63
C GLN A 123 -3.20 -7.50 21.86
N ASN A 124 -2.83 -8.43 20.97
CA ASN A 124 -3.22 -9.83 21.06
C ASN A 124 -2.00 -10.72 20.77
N SER A 125 -1.80 -11.74 21.60
CA SER A 125 -0.78 -12.77 21.34
C SER A 125 -1.12 -13.61 20.11
N GLU A 126 -2.42 -13.72 19.78
CA GLU A 126 -2.91 -14.45 18.62
C GLU A 126 -3.93 -13.62 17.83
N VAL A 127 -3.84 -13.67 16.50
CA VAL A 127 -4.81 -13.10 15.57
C VAL A 127 -5.41 -14.24 14.74
N VAL A 128 -6.72 -14.46 14.91
CA VAL A 128 -7.44 -15.56 14.25
C VAL A 128 -8.21 -15.05 13.04
N VAL A 129 -8.03 -15.72 11.90
CA VAL A 129 -8.71 -15.45 10.63
C VAL A 129 -9.18 -16.75 9.99
N THR A 130 -10.09 -16.65 9.03
CA THR A 130 -10.48 -17.77 8.18
C THR A 130 -9.29 -18.15 7.28
N ALA A 131 -8.95 -19.45 7.25
CA ALA A 131 -7.78 -19.94 6.54
C ALA A 131 -7.97 -19.89 5.02
N THR A 132 -7.02 -19.30 4.33
CA THR A 132 -6.86 -19.32 2.87
C THR A 132 -5.75 -20.29 2.48
N GLN A 133 -5.60 -20.56 1.18
CA GLN A 133 -4.48 -21.38 0.70
C GLN A 133 -3.12 -20.74 1.05
N PHE A 134 -3.02 -19.42 0.95
CA PHE A 134 -1.81 -18.68 1.33
C PHE A 134 -1.41 -18.92 2.79
N ASP A 135 -2.38 -18.95 3.71
CA ASP A 135 -2.09 -19.21 5.13
C ASP A 135 -1.58 -20.65 5.35
N ARG A 136 -2.14 -21.61 4.60
CA ARG A 136 -1.72 -23.03 4.66
C ARG A 136 -0.30 -23.21 4.11
N ASP A 137 0.03 -22.49 3.04
CA ASP A 137 1.37 -22.49 2.44
C ASP A 137 2.39 -21.87 3.40
N LEU A 138 2.04 -20.75 4.04
CA LEU A 138 2.90 -20.13 5.05
C LEU A 138 3.13 -21.04 6.26
N ALA A 139 2.07 -21.67 6.79
CA ALA A 139 2.14 -22.56 7.94
C ALA A 139 3.00 -23.81 7.71
N THR A 140 3.36 -24.11 6.46
CA THR A 140 4.29 -25.21 6.14
C THR A 140 5.72 -24.86 6.51
N ASN A 141 6.12 -23.58 6.44
CA ASN A 141 7.52 -23.16 6.55
C ASN A 141 7.77 -22.08 7.62
N HIS A 142 6.71 -21.55 8.25
CA HIS A 142 6.80 -20.48 9.23
C HIS A 142 6.13 -20.88 10.54
N ASP A 143 6.80 -20.57 11.66
CA ASP A 143 6.37 -20.87 13.02
C ASP A 143 5.30 -19.91 13.55
N PHE A 144 5.22 -18.70 12.98
CA PHE A 144 4.28 -17.67 13.40
C PHE A 144 2.84 -17.87 12.92
N VAL A 145 2.54 -18.90 12.14
CA VAL A 145 1.18 -19.19 11.70
C VAL A 145 0.92 -20.69 11.73
N ARG A 146 -0.23 -21.08 12.31
CA ARG A 146 -0.71 -22.46 12.31
C ARG A 146 -2.14 -22.55 11.81
N ILE A 147 -2.51 -23.73 11.32
CA ILE A 147 -3.85 -24.02 10.83
C ILE A 147 -4.59 -24.92 11.83
N GLU A 148 -5.76 -24.49 12.28
CA GLU A 148 -6.68 -25.25 13.12
C GLU A 148 -8.04 -25.33 12.42
N GLY A 149 -8.29 -26.45 11.74
CA GLY A 149 -9.50 -26.63 10.92
C GLY A 149 -9.59 -25.60 9.79
N GLU A 150 -10.62 -24.76 9.85
CA GLU A 150 -10.89 -23.67 8.89
C GLU A 150 -10.29 -22.32 9.32
N LYS A 151 -9.48 -22.30 10.37
CA LYS A 151 -8.87 -21.07 10.90
C LYS A 151 -7.35 -21.09 10.73
N ALA A 152 -6.80 -19.93 10.40
CA ALA A 152 -5.39 -19.63 10.52
C ALA A 152 -5.18 -18.76 11.75
N ILE A 153 -4.24 -19.17 12.61
CA ILE A 153 -3.92 -18.51 13.86
C ILE A 153 -2.50 -17.96 13.75
N TYR A 154 -2.40 -16.64 13.65
CA TYR A 154 -1.14 -15.92 13.60
C TYR A 154 -0.67 -15.56 15.01
N GLN A 155 0.58 -15.88 15.33
CA GLN A 155 1.24 -15.43 16.55
C GLN A 155 1.76 -14.01 16.38
N ASN A 156 1.83 -13.26 17.47
CA ASN A 156 2.50 -11.96 17.47
C ASN A 156 4.01 -12.02 17.71
N HIS A 157 4.59 -13.20 17.82
CA HIS A 157 6.02 -13.41 18.00
C HIS A 157 6.55 -14.47 17.04
N TRP A 158 7.83 -14.39 16.70
CA TRP A 158 8.52 -15.31 15.81
C TRP A 158 10.03 -15.31 16.03
N MET A 159 10.72 -16.35 15.54
CA MET A 159 12.18 -16.38 15.55
C MET A 159 12.77 -15.53 14.42
N ALA A 160 13.59 -14.54 14.76
CA ALA A 160 14.36 -13.74 13.80
C ALA A 160 15.82 -13.62 14.25
N GLY A 161 16.76 -14.02 13.38
CA GLY A 161 18.20 -13.96 13.67
C GLY A 161 18.61 -14.75 14.93
N GLY A 162 17.88 -15.81 15.26
CA GLY A 162 18.13 -16.64 16.44
C GLY A 162 17.54 -16.11 17.75
N ASN A 163 16.82 -15.00 17.73
CA ASN A 163 16.11 -14.46 18.89
C ASN A 163 14.60 -14.49 18.64
N GLU A 164 13.84 -14.72 19.71
CA GLU A 164 12.39 -14.54 19.66
C GLU A 164 12.08 -13.04 19.67
N ILE A 165 11.34 -12.59 18.67
CA ILE A 165 10.90 -11.20 18.51
C ILE A 165 9.39 -11.17 18.66
N THR A 166 8.89 -10.31 19.54
CA THR A 166 7.47 -10.00 19.69
C THR A 166 7.15 -8.68 19.02
N TRP A 167 6.07 -8.63 18.25
CA TRP A 167 5.52 -7.40 17.71
C TRP A 167 4.83 -6.60 18.83
N ASP A 168 5.40 -5.45 19.17
CA ASP A 168 4.91 -4.57 20.25
C ASP A 168 4.91 -3.09 19.81
N MET A 169 4.42 -2.81 18.60
CA MET A 169 4.44 -1.46 18.03
C MET A 169 3.17 -1.11 17.26
N ILE A 170 2.59 0.02 17.64
CA ILE A 170 1.51 0.70 16.90
C ILE A 170 2.11 1.92 16.23
N HIS A 171 1.88 2.05 14.93
CA HIS A 171 2.45 3.14 14.15
C HIS A 171 2.04 4.51 14.70
N TYR A 172 3.05 5.34 15.01
CA TYR A 172 2.88 6.75 15.35
C TYR A 172 2.51 7.57 14.12
N ASP A 173 1.90 8.73 14.34
CA ASP A 173 1.53 9.63 13.24
C ASP A 173 2.75 10.04 12.40
N VAL A 174 3.90 10.31 13.04
CA VAL A 174 5.16 10.64 12.34
C VAL A 174 5.65 9.53 11.40
N GLN A 175 5.35 8.26 11.71
CA GLN A 175 5.66 7.15 10.81
C GLN A 175 4.71 7.11 9.61
N LEU A 176 3.44 7.52 9.79
CA LEU A 176 2.51 7.70 8.68
C LEU A 176 2.98 8.81 7.74
N PHE A 177 3.53 9.92 8.27
CA PHE A 177 4.19 10.94 7.45
C PHE A 177 5.32 10.34 6.62
N GLY A 178 6.23 9.58 7.25
CA GLY A 178 7.32 8.90 6.56
C GLY A 178 6.82 7.98 5.45
N GLY A 179 5.80 7.16 5.72
CA GLY A 179 5.21 6.29 4.71
C GLY A 179 4.59 7.04 3.53
N VAL A 180 3.90 8.16 3.77
CA VAL A 180 3.34 8.99 2.68
C VAL A 180 4.47 9.62 1.83
N VAL A 181 5.57 10.06 2.45
CA VAL A 181 6.74 10.58 1.74
C VAL A 181 7.34 9.51 0.81
N LEU A 182 7.52 8.29 1.33
CA LEU A 182 8.06 7.17 0.55
C LEU A 182 7.13 6.79 -0.61
N HIS A 183 5.82 6.77 -0.38
CA HIS A 183 4.81 6.53 -1.41
C HIS A 183 4.88 7.55 -2.54
N GLN A 184 5.20 8.81 -2.23
CA GLN A 184 5.40 9.87 -3.23
C GLN A 184 6.76 9.79 -3.97
N GLY A 185 7.55 8.73 -3.76
CA GLY A 185 8.88 8.58 -4.36
C GLY A 185 9.92 9.56 -3.81
N LYS A 186 9.67 10.14 -2.63
CA LYS A 186 10.58 11.07 -1.95
C LYS A 186 11.36 10.36 -0.83
N ILE A 187 12.44 10.98 -0.35
CA ILE A 187 13.23 10.47 0.78
C ILE A 187 12.63 10.96 2.10
N ALA A 188 12.27 10.04 2.99
CA ALA A 188 11.84 10.35 4.36
C ALA A 188 13.04 10.38 5.31
N GLU A 189 13.50 11.58 5.68
CA GLU A 189 14.52 11.75 6.72
C GLU A 189 13.86 11.66 8.11
N MET A 190 14.16 10.60 8.85
CA MET A 190 13.69 10.35 10.22
C MET A 190 14.90 10.00 11.09
N ALA A 191 14.91 10.46 12.34
CA ALA A 191 15.96 10.09 13.29
C ALA A 191 15.92 8.59 13.57
N THR A 192 17.06 8.00 13.95
CA THR A 192 17.11 6.60 14.37
C THR A 192 16.41 6.43 15.72
N GLY A 193 15.47 5.49 15.77
CA GLY A 193 14.61 5.26 16.94
C GLY A 193 13.37 6.15 16.94
#